data_AF-A0A3B8R311-F1
#
_entry.id   AF-A0A3B8R311-F1
#
_cell.length_a   1.000
_cell.length_b   1.000
_cell.length_c   1.000
_cell.angle_alpha   90.00
_cell.angle_beta   90.00
_cell.angle_gamma   90.00
#
_symmetry.space_group_name_H-M   'P 1'
#
loop_
_entity.id
_entity.type
_entity.pdbx_description
1 polymer ?
#
loop_
_entity_poly.entity_id
_entity_poly.type
_entity_poly.pdbx_seq_one_letter_code
_entity_poly.pdbx_strand_id
1 'polypeptide(L)'
;MLAGCRGEDPLAKFVTAVDVRSFNYVSRQGRSAVVMPDVGYAATFDDDIRTASLTISNLAMTSDETPVTLMFDDVEWTYRLDVPGKARMIKADELIPSNVETSGGITLKDVVIVYFEASAADENHSHGFYIHYYVNGVYEVTAFPYDMQSAGATRVRDESTGVETVDYDTEFALTLDPEAMTASMTVAGLDGPVESLSVEGMGLTLSNTGFGLSQKEGTSWQAVPAGTDAEISDITVAADETGSMEVDFVLTVDGGDYRVTAFLYSNLNFSE
;
A
#
# COMPACT_ATOMS: atom_id res chain seq x y z
N MET A 1 -41.24 33.92 0.39
CA MET A 1 -40.30 32.81 0.15
C MET A 1 -38.92 33.42 0.12
N LEU A 2 -38.03 33.02 1.04
CA LEU A 2 -36.62 33.41 1.02
C LEU A 2 -35.82 32.17 0.62
N ALA A 3 -35.09 32.27 -0.48
CA ALA A 3 -34.13 31.24 -0.86
C ALA A 3 -32.92 31.38 0.07
N GLY A 4 -32.77 30.45 1.01
CA GLY A 4 -31.56 30.36 1.83
C GLY A 4 -30.43 29.80 0.99
N CYS A 5 -29.34 30.56 0.87
CA CYS A 5 -28.10 30.06 0.30
C CYS A 5 -27.66 28.82 1.09
N ARG A 6 -27.56 27.66 0.42
CA ARG A 6 -26.72 26.58 0.91
C ARG A 6 -25.28 27.06 0.77
N GLY A 7 -24.67 27.49 1.88
CA GLY A 7 -23.22 27.54 1.93
C GLY A 7 -22.69 26.13 1.76
N GLU A 8 -21.68 25.95 0.92
CA GLU A 8 -20.88 24.74 0.93
C GLU A 8 -20.27 24.56 2.32
N ASP A 9 -20.19 23.32 2.79
CA ASP A 9 -19.53 23.03 4.05
C ASP A 9 -18.06 23.44 3.93
N PRO A 10 -17.54 24.36 4.77
CA PRO A 10 -16.13 24.76 4.69
C PRO A 10 -15.16 23.59 4.92
N LEU A 11 -15.61 22.50 5.53
CA LEU A 11 -14.81 21.28 5.71
C LEU A 11 -14.76 20.39 4.45
N ALA A 12 -15.67 20.55 3.48
CA ALA A 12 -15.64 19.78 2.23
C ALA A 12 -14.45 20.11 1.30
N LYS A 13 -13.61 21.08 1.70
CA LYS A 13 -12.38 21.53 1.04
C LYS A 13 -11.12 20.93 1.63
N PHE A 14 -11.23 20.35 2.84
CA PHE A 14 -10.12 19.73 3.54
C PHE A 14 -10.24 18.22 3.43
N VAL A 15 -9.18 17.57 2.97
CA VAL A 15 -9.08 16.11 2.99
C VAL A 15 -8.03 15.73 4.01
N THR A 16 -8.48 15.21 5.15
CA THR A 16 -7.61 14.66 6.19
C THR A 16 -7.37 13.19 5.92
N ALA A 17 -6.12 12.87 5.60
CA ALA A 17 -5.60 11.52 5.48
C ALA A 17 -4.86 11.16 6.78
N VAL A 18 -5.42 10.22 7.54
CA VAL A 18 -4.76 9.66 8.73
C VAL A 18 -4.40 8.22 8.40
N ASP A 19 -3.11 7.91 8.35
CA ASP A 19 -2.63 6.53 8.22
C ASP A 19 -2.29 5.99 9.60
N VAL A 20 -2.91 4.88 10.00
CA VAL A 20 -2.88 4.38 11.37
C VAL A 20 -1.85 3.24 11.48
N ARG A 21 -0.59 3.67 11.49
CA ARG A 21 0.67 2.92 11.69
C ARG A 21 1.25 2.32 10.42
N SER A 22 2.51 2.61 10.21
CA SER A 22 3.32 2.13 9.11
C SER A 22 4.62 1.46 9.53
N PHE A 23 5.26 0.72 8.63
CA PHE A 23 6.69 0.40 8.80
C PHE A 23 7.51 1.00 7.68
N ASN A 24 8.74 1.41 8.02
CA ASN A 24 9.70 1.94 7.07
C ASN A 24 10.77 0.89 6.77
N TYR A 25 10.95 0.58 5.49
CA TYR A 25 12.18 -0.01 5.01
C TYR A 25 13.23 1.11 4.87
N VAL A 26 14.27 1.07 5.70
CA VAL A 26 15.35 2.05 5.72
C VAL A 26 16.62 1.41 5.18
N SER A 27 17.16 1.94 4.09
CA SER A 27 18.39 1.45 3.49
C SER A 27 19.46 2.54 3.36
N ARG A 28 20.72 2.12 3.21
CA ARG A 28 21.87 3.00 3.08
C ARG A 28 22.96 2.33 2.26
N GLN A 29 23.52 3.04 1.28
CA GLN A 29 24.55 2.49 0.40
C GLN A 29 25.70 1.85 1.20
N GLY A 30 26.03 0.60 0.86
CA GLY A 30 27.10 -0.18 1.49
C GLY A 30 26.77 -0.74 2.87
N ARG A 31 25.50 -0.74 3.30
CA ARG A 31 25.02 -1.38 4.53
C ARG A 31 23.77 -2.21 4.28
N SER A 32 23.49 -3.16 5.19
CA SER A 32 22.20 -3.83 5.24
C SER A 32 21.08 -2.82 5.54
N ALA A 33 19.91 -3.02 4.92
CA ALA A 33 18.70 -2.32 5.29
C ALA A 33 18.16 -2.80 6.65
N VAL A 34 17.30 -1.99 7.25
CA VAL A 34 16.63 -2.24 8.53
C VAL A 34 15.15 -1.91 8.36
N VAL A 35 14.26 -2.69 8.97
CA VAL A 35 12.84 -2.33 9.06
C VAL A 35 12.58 -1.65 10.40
N MET A 36 11.92 -0.50 10.34
CA MET A 36 11.57 0.33 11.49
C MET A 36 10.03 0.32 11.63
N PRO A 37 9.48 -0.36 12.66
CA PRO A 37 8.03 -0.55 12.82
C PRO A 37 7.34 0.69 13.41
N ASP A 38 6.00 0.70 13.32
CA ASP A 38 5.10 1.69 13.95
C ASP A 38 5.42 3.17 13.65
N VAL A 39 5.95 3.50 12.47
CA VAL A 39 6.11 4.88 11.98
C VAL A 39 4.74 5.41 11.55
N GLY A 40 4.29 6.56 12.03
CA GLY A 40 2.97 7.10 11.66
C GLY A 40 3.05 8.19 10.59
N TYR A 41 2.11 8.21 9.65
CA TYR A 41 1.99 9.25 8.63
C TYR A 41 0.59 9.87 8.64
N ALA A 42 0.51 11.20 8.73
CA ALA A 42 -0.76 11.90 8.68
C ALA A 42 -0.62 13.20 7.89
N ALA A 43 -1.56 13.47 6.98
CA ALA A 43 -1.61 14.70 6.19
C ALA A 43 -3.00 15.32 6.20
N THR A 44 -3.08 16.64 6.21
CA THR A 44 -4.32 17.38 5.92
C THR A 44 -4.08 18.25 4.70
N PHE A 45 -4.78 17.96 3.61
CA PHE A 45 -4.71 18.68 2.34
C PHE A 45 -5.78 19.76 2.28
N ASP A 46 -5.41 20.96 1.87
CA ASP A 46 -6.32 22.05 1.50
C ASP A 46 -6.40 22.16 -0.04
N ASP A 47 -7.56 21.83 -0.61
CA ASP A 47 -7.79 21.82 -2.07
C ASP A 47 -7.96 23.23 -2.68
N ASP A 48 -8.28 24.25 -1.86
CA ASP A 48 -8.44 25.64 -2.32
C ASP A 48 -7.08 26.30 -2.59
N ILE A 49 -6.13 26.18 -1.64
CA ILE A 49 -4.79 26.79 -1.75
C ILE A 49 -3.69 25.81 -2.19
N ARG A 50 -3.98 24.51 -2.26
CA ARG A 50 -3.06 23.42 -2.67
C ARG A 50 -1.82 23.29 -1.80
N THR A 51 -2.01 23.48 -0.49
CA THR A 51 -1.00 23.16 0.52
C THR A 51 -1.47 22.01 1.41
N ALA A 52 -0.55 21.42 2.15
CA ALA A 52 -0.83 20.40 3.15
C ALA A 52 0.04 20.59 4.40
N SER A 53 -0.51 20.24 5.57
CA SER A 53 0.31 19.94 6.75
C SER A 53 0.53 18.44 6.82
N LEU A 54 1.78 18.02 7.01
CA LEU A 54 2.22 16.62 7.09
C LEU A 54 2.90 16.38 8.45
N THR A 55 2.58 15.25 9.09
CA THR A 55 3.28 14.76 10.29
C THR A 55 3.79 13.36 10.06
N ILE A 56 5.07 13.13 10.39
CA ILE A 56 5.71 11.81 10.44
C ILE A 56 6.09 11.54 11.89
N SER A 57 5.51 10.53 12.52
CA SER A 57 5.76 10.20 13.93
C SER A 57 6.57 8.90 14.07
N ASN A 58 7.29 8.76 15.18
CA ASN A 58 8.11 7.57 15.50
C ASN A 58 9.19 7.26 14.44
N LEU A 59 9.75 8.30 13.80
CA LEU A 59 10.78 8.14 12.78
C LEU A 59 12.17 7.91 13.41
N ALA A 60 12.81 6.80 13.07
CA ALA A 60 14.21 6.50 13.37
C ALA A 60 14.85 5.78 12.17
N MET A 61 16.16 5.93 11.95
CA MET A 61 16.88 5.30 10.82
C MET A 61 17.59 3.99 11.22
N THR A 62 17.88 3.82 12.50
CA THR A 62 18.45 2.60 13.08
C THR A 62 17.80 2.28 14.42
N SER A 63 17.91 1.02 14.86
CA SER A 63 17.27 0.52 16.09
C SER A 63 17.86 1.06 17.41
N ASP A 64 18.99 1.78 17.35
CA ASP A 64 19.64 2.44 18.47
C ASP A 64 19.37 3.95 18.56
N GLU A 65 18.71 4.55 17.55
CA GLU A 65 18.30 5.95 17.57
C GLU A 65 17.01 6.14 18.39
N THR A 66 16.90 7.29 19.08
CA THR A 66 15.64 7.71 19.70
C THR A 66 14.70 8.22 18.60
N PRO A 67 13.47 7.66 18.44
CA PRO A 67 12.55 8.11 17.42
C PRO A 67 12.13 9.58 17.59
N VAL A 68 11.97 10.28 16.47
CA VAL A 68 11.52 11.67 16.42
C VAL A 68 10.15 11.80 15.75
N THR A 69 9.53 12.96 15.94
CA THR A 69 8.37 13.39 15.14
C THR A 69 8.81 14.57 14.27
N LEU A 70 8.49 14.52 12.98
CA LEU A 70 8.66 15.61 12.04
C LEU A 70 7.29 16.21 11.71
N MET A 71 7.20 17.53 11.69
CA MET A 71 6.03 18.28 11.26
C MET A 71 6.43 19.17 10.09
N PHE A 72 5.58 19.27 9.08
CA PHE A 72 5.76 20.15 7.92
C PHE A 72 4.45 20.88 7.68
N ASP A 73 4.54 22.18 7.41
CA ASP A 73 3.38 23.05 7.20
C ASP A 73 3.52 23.75 5.85
N ASP A 74 2.38 24.14 5.26
CA ASP A 74 2.29 24.82 3.96
C ASP A 74 3.00 24.07 2.80
N VAL A 75 3.02 22.73 2.83
CA VAL A 75 3.69 21.91 1.81
C VAL A 75 2.87 21.91 0.52
N GLU A 76 3.42 22.44 -0.58
CA GLU A 76 2.77 22.43 -1.89
C GLU A 76 2.51 21.00 -2.40
N TRP A 77 1.35 20.79 -3.03
CA TRP A 77 1.00 19.53 -3.67
C TRP A 77 0.26 19.73 -5.01
N THR A 78 0.21 18.66 -5.81
CA THR A 78 -0.42 18.62 -7.13
C THR A 78 -1.30 17.39 -7.28
N TYR A 79 -2.29 17.40 -8.18
CA TYR A 79 -2.99 16.16 -8.55
C TYR A 79 -2.13 15.33 -9.51
N ARG A 80 -2.02 14.02 -9.28
CA ARG A 80 -1.60 13.11 -10.37
C ARG A 80 -2.70 13.07 -11.44
N LEU A 81 -2.30 13.06 -12.70
CA LEU A 81 -3.19 13.03 -13.87
C LEU A 81 -3.05 11.72 -14.66
N ASP A 82 -2.08 10.90 -14.28
CA ASP A 82 -1.66 9.64 -14.85
C ASP A 82 -2.34 8.41 -14.24
N VAL A 83 -3.09 8.56 -13.14
CA VAL A 83 -3.88 7.49 -12.51
C VAL A 83 -5.37 7.80 -12.44
N PRO A 84 -6.24 6.77 -12.49
CA PRO A 84 -7.64 6.90 -12.13
C PRO A 84 -7.82 7.40 -10.68
N GLY A 85 -8.82 8.23 -10.43
CA GLY A 85 -9.17 8.72 -9.09
C GLY A 85 -8.63 10.14 -8.77
N LYS A 86 -8.64 10.49 -7.48
CA LYS A 86 -8.12 11.76 -6.96
C LYS A 86 -6.85 11.51 -6.13
N ALA A 87 -5.71 11.38 -6.79
CA ALA A 87 -4.43 11.25 -6.11
C ALA A 87 -3.76 12.63 -5.90
N ARG A 88 -3.40 12.96 -4.67
CA ARG A 88 -2.64 14.17 -4.29
C ARG A 88 -1.17 13.80 -4.12
N MET A 89 -0.28 14.54 -4.76
CA MET A 89 1.15 14.28 -4.80
C MET A 89 1.93 15.49 -4.28
N ILE A 90 2.65 15.28 -3.17
CA ILE A 90 3.75 16.14 -2.74
C ILE A 90 5.01 15.64 -3.45
N LYS A 91 5.70 16.54 -4.15
CA LYS A 91 7.02 16.30 -4.72
C LYS A 91 7.94 17.48 -4.43
N ALA A 92 9.01 17.26 -3.68
CA ALA A 92 9.90 18.32 -3.21
C ALA A 92 11.36 17.87 -3.13
N ASP A 93 12.28 18.68 -3.67
CA ASP A 93 13.72 18.43 -3.60
C ASP A 93 14.24 18.43 -2.14
N GLU A 94 13.61 19.24 -1.28
CA GLU A 94 13.87 19.30 0.17
C GLU A 94 12.63 19.70 0.95
N LEU A 95 12.37 19.01 2.07
CA LEU A 95 11.46 19.45 3.12
C LEU A 95 12.23 19.62 4.43
N ILE A 96 12.08 20.79 5.06
CA ILE A 96 12.64 21.11 6.37
C ILE A 96 11.49 21.12 7.38
N PRO A 97 11.55 20.33 8.47
CA PRO A 97 10.47 20.29 9.46
C PRO A 97 10.25 21.67 10.12
N SER A 98 9.01 22.07 10.31
CA SER A 98 8.66 23.31 11.03
C SER A 98 9.06 23.23 12.51
N ASN A 99 9.10 22.03 13.09
CA ASN A 99 9.54 21.76 14.46
C ASN A 99 11.07 21.57 14.59
N VAL A 100 11.88 22.43 13.95
CA VAL A 100 13.36 22.32 13.85
C VAL A 100 14.06 22.05 15.20
N GLU A 101 13.58 22.64 16.30
CA GLU A 101 14.18 22.47 17.63
C GLU A 101 14.07 21.04 18.19
N THR A 102 13.08 20.26 17.72
CA THR A 102 12.82 18.88 18.17
C THR A 102 13.03 17.82 17.08
N SER A 103 13.23 18.21 15.82
CA SER A 103 13.44 17.30 14.69
C SER A 103 14.83 16.64 14.64
N GLY A 104 15.72 16.93 15.59
CA GLY A 104 17.10 16.42 15.59
C GLY A 104 17.98 16.98 14.45
N GLY A 105 17.53 18.03 13.77
CA GLY A 105 18.21 18.55 12.58
C GLY A 105 18.01 17.71 11.32
N ILE A 106 17.00 16.85 11.29
CA ILE A 106 16.63 16.07 10.09
C ILE A 106 16.02 16.98 9.02
N THR A 107 16.46 16.79 7.78
CA THR A 107 15.79 17.22 6.55
C THR A 107 15.43 16.01 5.69
N LEU A 108 14.34 16.13 4.93
CA LEU A 108 13.98 15.15 3.91
C LEU A 108 14.41 15.68 2.53
N LYS A 109 14.87 14.79 1.67
CA LYS A 109 15.37 15.07 0.31
C LYS A 109 14.68 14.16 -0.70
N ASP A 110 14.55 14.66 -1.93
CA ASP A 110 13.94 13.95 -3.07
C ASP A 110 12.60 13.30 -2.70
N VAL A 111 11.75 14.07 -2.00
CA VAL A 111 10.51 13.59 -1.38
C VAL A 111 9.46 13.33 -2.43
N VAL A 112 8.86 12.14 -2.38
CA VAL A 112 7.66 11.76 -3.11
C VAL A 112 6.66 11.16 -2.12
N ILE A 113 5.52 11.84 -1.94
CA ILE A 113 4.38 11.33 -1.18
C ILE A 113 3.15 11.42 -2.08
N VAL A 114 2.49 10.30 -2.32
CA VAL A 114 1.26 10.22 -3.10
C VAL A 114 0.15 9.69 -2.19
N TYR A 115 -0.79 10.55 -1.83
CA TYR A 115 -2.02 10.18 -1.16
C TYR A 115 -3.10 9.85 -2.20
N PHE A 116 -3.77 8.71 -2.05
CA PHE A 116 -4.92 8.32 -2.86
C PHE A 116 -6.20 8.54 -2.04
N GLU A 117 -7.16 9.30 -2.58
CA GLU A 117 -8.51 9.47 -1.99
C GLU A 117 -9.45 8.40 -2.55
N ALA A 118 -10.22 7.74 -1.68
CA ALA A 118 -11.22 6.76 -2.07
C ALA A 118 -12.28 7.39 -2.99
N SER A 119 -12.74 6.63 -3.98
CA SER A 119 -13.69 7.15 -4.96
C SER A 119 -15.13 7.02 -4.44
N ALA A 120 -16.01 7.97 -4.75
CA ALA A 120 -17.43 7.85 -4.39
C ALA A 120 -18.20 6.76 -5.19
N ALA A 121 -17.55 6.11 -6.16
CA ALA A 121 -18.07 4.92 -6.83
C ALA A 121 -17.55 3.62 -6.19
N ASP A 122 -16.58 3.74 -5.27
CA ASP A 122 -15.83 2.65 -4.67
C ASP A 122 -15.26 3.12 -3.30
N GLU A 123 -16.18 3.38 -2.37
CA GLU A 123 -15.88 4.07 -1.10
C GLU A 123 -14.98 3.24 -0.17
N ASN A 124 -14.91 1.92 -0.40
CA ASN A 124 -14.21 0.97 0.47
C ASN A 124 -12.72 0.81 0.13
N HIS A 125 -12.32 0.95 -1.14
CA HIS A 125 -11.18 0.16 -1.63
C HIS A 125 -9.87 0.88 -1.97
N SER A 126 -9.71 2.21 -1.83
CA SER A 126 -8.38 2.86 -1.97
C SER A 126 -8.21 4.21 -1.24
N HIS A 127 -7.72 4.20 0.01
CA HIS A 127 -7.34 5.41 0.76
C HIS A 127 -6.02 5.25 1.56
N GLY A 128 -4.96 5.99 1.23
CA GLY A 128 -3.65 5.91 1.92
C GLY A 128 -2.46 6.43 1.10
N PHE A 129 -1.22 6.12 1.52
CA PHE A 129 0.01 6.79 1.03
C PHE A 129 1.10 5.87 0.46
N TYR A 130 1.52 6.14 -0.78
CA TYR A 130 2.89 5.82 -1.22
C TYR A 130 3.86 6.89 -0.70
N ILE A 131 4.97 6.48 -0.08
CA ILE A 131 5.95 7.38 0.54
C ILE A 131 7.38 6.91 0.24
N HIS A 132 8.17 7.79 -0.37
CA HIS A 132 9.61 7.61 -0.59
C HIS A 132 10.36 8.92 -0.36
N TYR A 133 11.48 8.89 0.34
CA TYR A 133 12.36 10.05 0.57
C TYR A 133 13.75 9.65 1.08
N TYR A 134 14.69 10.59 1.04
CA TYR A 134 16.00 10.47 1.68
C TYR A 134 16.11 11.32 2.95
N VAL A 135 16.50 10.72 4.08
CA VAL A 135 16.83 11.47 5.31
C VAL A 135 18.26 11.98 5.25
N ASN A 136 18.42 13.30 5.32
CA ASN A 136 19.69 14.03 5.25
C ASN A 136 20.56 13.67 4.01
N GLY A 137 19.96 13.11 2.95
CA GLY A 137 20.68 12.58 1.79
C GLY A 137 21.56 11.34 2.06
N VAL A 138 21.31 10.61 3.16
CA VAL A 138 22.15 9.48 3.62
C VAL A 138 21.38 8.17 3.71
N TYR A 139 20.14 8.20 4.20
CA TYR A 139 19.28 7.03 4.35
C TYR A 139 18.11 7.16 3.38
N GLU A 140 17.87 6.12 2.60
CA GLU A 140 16.74 6.01 1.69
C GLU A 140 15.61 5.29 2.43
N VAL A 141 14.40 5.83 2.37
CA VAL A 141 13.26 5.39 3.18
C VAL A 141 12.07 5.15 2.27
N THR A 142 11.41 4.01 2.46
CA THR A 142 10.14 3.67 1.80
C THR A 142 9.19 3.10 2.84
N ALA A 143 7.96 3.62 2.90
CA ALA A 143 6.93 3.14 3.82
C ALA A 143 6.07 2.04 3.17
N PHE A 144 5.71 1.02 3.96
CA PHE A 144 5.05 -0.19 3.45
C PHE A 144 3.92 -0.69 4.36
N PRO A 145 2.68 -0.85 3.83
CA PRO A 145 1.54 -1.48 4.49
C PRO A 145 1.82 -2.69 5.39
N TYR A 146 1.21 -2.68 6.56
CA TYR A 146 0.87 -3.87 7.34
C TYR A 146 -0.34 -4.53 6.69
N ASP A 147 -1.39 -3.79 6.34
CA ASP A 147 -2.65 -4.36 5.82
C ASP A 147 -3.14 -3.65 4.56
N MET A 148 -3.02 -4.31 3.41
CA MET A 148 -3.46 -3.81 2.10
C MET A 148 -4.76 -4.46 1.67
N GLN A 149 -5.54 -3.74 0.88
CA GLN A 149 -6.59 -4.31 0.03
C GLN A 149 -6.30 -3.94 -1.43
N SER A 150 -6.81 -4.68 -2.40
CA SER A 150 -6.48 -4.47 -3.81
C SER A 150 -7.57 -5.07 -4.69
N ALA A 151 -8.00 -4.31 -5.68
CA ALA A 151 -8.96 -4.76 -6.69
C ALA A 151 -8.43 -4.42 -8.09
N GLY A 152 -8.97 -5.08 -9.11
CA GLY A 152 -8.51 -4.93 -10.48
C GLY A 152 -8.93 -6.09 -11.35
N ALA A 153 -8.31 -6.21 -12.53
CA ALA A 153 -8.65 -7.25 -13.49
C ALA A 153 -8.05 -8.59 -13.04
N THR A 154 -8.90 -9.51 -12.60
CA THR A 154 -8.51 -10.88 -12.24
C THR A 154 -8.90 -11.82 -13.36
N ARG A 155 -7.96 -12.65 -13.81
CA ARG A 155 -8.13 -13.63 -14.87
C ARG A 155 -7.96 -15.03 -14.29
N VAL A 156 -8.92 -15.92 -14.52
CA VAL A 156 -8.81 -17.35 -14.21
C VAL A 156 -8.82 -18.11 -15.52
N ARG A 157 -7.83 -18.99 -15.74
CA ARG A 157 -7.69 -19.78 -16.96
C ARG A 157 -7.50 -21.26 -16.64
N ASP A 158 -8.39 -22.10 -17.13
CA ASP A 158 -8.22 -23.55 -17.15
C ASP A 158 -7.13 -23.92 -18.17
N GLU A 159 -6.00 -24.45 -17.70
CA GLU A 159 -4.87 -24.80 -18.57
C GLU A 159 -5.12 -26.07 -19.41
N SER A 160 -6.12 -26.89 -19.05
CA SER A 160 -6.49 -28.10 -19.79
C SER A 160 -7.39 -27.83 -21.00
N THR A 161 -8.32 -26.87 -20.88
CA THR A 161 -9.25 -26.49 -21.96
C THR A 161 -8.86 -25.18 -22.65
N GLY A 162 -8.09 -24.32 -22.00
CA GLY A 162 -7.79 -22.97 -22.43
C GLY A 162 -8.96 -21.99 -22.27
N VAL A 163 -10.04 -22.38 -21.57
CA VAL A 163 -11.16 -21.50 -21.22
C VAL A 163 -10.71 -20.49 -20.17
N GLU A 164 -11.26 -19.27 -20.25
CA GLU A 164 -10.84 -18.12 -19.47
C GLU A 164 -12.05 -17.29 -19.04
N THR A 165 -12.04 -16.88 -17.77
CA THR A 165 -12.91 -15.86 -17.18
C THR A 165 -12.08 -14.64 -16.80
N VAL A 166 -12.71 -13.46 -16.83
CA VAL A 166 -12.10 -12.20 -16.36
C VAL A 166 -13.15 -11.49 -15.51
N ASP A 167 -12.78 -11.23 -14.26
CA ASP A 167 -13.60 -10.55 -13.27
C ASP A 167 -12.91 -9.25 -12.82
N TYR A 168 -13.71 -8.31 -12.33
CA TYR A 168 -13.30 -7.02 -11.77
C TYR A 168 -13.77 -6.86 -10.32
N ASP A 169 -14.65 -7.75 -9.84
CA ASP A 169 -15.22 -7.74 -8.49
C ASP A 169 -14.42 -8.63 -7.51
N THR A 170 -13.33 -9.27 -7.96
CA THR A 170 -12.43 -10.06 -7.10
C THR A 170 -11.55 -9.16 -6.23
N GLU A 171 -11.62 -9.36 -4.91
CA GLU A 171 -10.88 -8.61 -3.90
C GLU A 171 -9.66 -9.40 -3.39
N PHE A 172 -8.52 -8.72 -3.23
CA PHE A 172 -7.31 -9.25 -2.61
C PHE A 172 -6.99 -8.44 -1.36
N ALA A 173 -6.85 -9.11 -0.21
CA ALA A 173 -6.34 -8.51 1.03
C ALA A 173 -4.99 -9.13 1.38
N LEU A 174 -4.00 -8.31 1.75
CA LEU A 174 -2.66 -8.75 2.14
C LEU A 174 -2.31 -8.23 3.53
N THR A 175 -1.77 -9.09 4.40
CA THR A 175 -1.15 -8.65 5.66
C THR A 175 0.35 -8.95 5.61
N LEU A 176 1.21 -7.93 5.78
CA LEU A 176 2.66 -8.05 5.86
C LEU A 176 3.12 -8.08 7.32
N ASP A 177 3.95 -9.06 7.65
CA ASP A 177 4.69 -9.16 8.90
C ASP A 177 6.19 -8.90 8.63
N PRO A 178 6.69 -7.67 8.89
CA PRO A 178 8.09 -7.35 8.72
C PRO A 178 9.01 -7.92 9.81
N GLU A 179 8.48 -8.41 10.95
CA GLU A 179 9.31 -9.02 12.01
C GLU A 179 9.66 -10.47 11.62
N ALA A 180 8.67 -11.23 11.15
CA ALA A 180 8.87 -12.60 10.65
C ALA A 180 9.32 -12.67 9.17
N MET A 181 9.34 -11.52 8.47
CA MET A 181 9.50 -11.43 7.01
C MET A 181 8.55 -12.39 6.28
N THR A 182 7.26 -12.26 6.61
CA THR A 182 6.16 -13.04 6.03
C THR A 182 5.02 -12.18 5.53
N ALA A 183 4.12 -12.80 4.77
CA ALA A 183 2.81 -12.24 4.49
C ALA A 183 1.72 -13.33 4.48
N SER A 184 0.48 -12.90 4.65
CA SER A 184 -0.73 -13.63 4.27
C SER A 184 -1.48 -12.91 3.15
N MET A 185 -2.32 -13.65 2.43
CA MET A 185 -3.20 -13.15 1.38
C MET A 185 -4.58 -13.80 1.51
N THR A 186 -5.65 -13.02 1.42
CA THR A 186 -6.99 -13.52 1.16
C THR A 186 -7.43 -13.05 -0.22
N VAL A 187 -8.04 -13.94 -1.00
CA VAL A 187 -8.70 -13.64 -2.28
C VAL A 187 -10.18 -13.97 -2.12
N ALA A 188 -11.08 -13.06 -2.46
CA ALA A 188 -12.52 -13.25 -2.34
C ALA A 188 -13.25 -12.86 -3.63
N GLY A 189 -14.32 -13.57 -3.98
CA GLY A 189 -15.07 -13.29 -5.21
C GLY A 189 -14.33 -13.74 -6.47
N LEU A 190 -13.72 -14.94 -6.44
CA LEU A 190 -13.02 -15.49 -7.58
C LEU A 190 -13.99 -16.24 -8.51
N ASP A 191 -14.16 -15.79 -9.77
CA ASP A 191 -14.95 -16.51 -10.80
C ASP A 191 -14.16 -17.71 -11.34
N GLY A 192 -14.09 -18.77 -10.54
CA GLY A 192 -13.28 -19.96 -10.78
C GLY A 192 -13.73 -21.21 -10.02
N PRO A 193 -12.83 -22.19 -9.79
CA PRO A 193 -13.17 -23.45 -9.11
C PRO A 193 -13.35 -23.32 -7.59
N VAL A 194 -13.03 -22.15 -7.01
CA VAL A 194 -13.18 -21.80 -5.59
C VAL A 194 -13.74 -20.38 -5.49
N GLU A 195 -14.57 -20.10 -4.49
CA GLU A 195 -15.17 -18.78 -4.28
C GLU A 195 -14.21 -17.81 -3.59
N SER A 196 -13.38 -18.34 -2.68
CA SER A 196 -12.34 -17.60 -1.97
C SER A 196 -11.18 -18.50 -1.53
N LEU A 197 -10.06 -17.87 -1.23
CA LEU A 197 -8.78 -18.49 -0.91
C LEU A 197 -8.09 -17.70 0.20
N SER A 198 -7.51 -18.37 1.19
CA SER A 198 -6.55 -17.78 2.12
C SER A 198 -5.20 -18.47 1.94
N VAL A 199 -4.11 -17.71 1.99
CA VAL A 199 -2.72 -18.15 1.93
C VAL A 199 -1.96 -17.53 3.08
N GLU A 200 -1.27 -18.33 3.88
CA GLU A 200 -0.53 -17.86 5.06
C GLU A 200 0.95 -18.25 4.97
N GLY A 201 1.82 -17.42 5.56
CA GLY A 201 3.25 -17.74 5.69
C GLY A 201 4.02 -17.69 4.36
N MET A 202 3.60 -16.86 3.41
CA MET A 202 4.43 -16.51 2.24
C MET A 202 5.70 -15.80 2.70
N GLY A 203 6.80 -15.91 1.95
CA GLY A 203 8.03 -15.16 2.23
C GLY A 203 7.94 -13.72 1.69
N LEU A 204 8.24 -12.73 2.53
CA LEU A 204 8.27 -11.32 2.16
C LEU A 204 9.70 -10.88 1.79
N THR A 205 9.84 -10.14 0.68
CA THR A 205 11.05 -9.41 0.30
C THR A 205 10.73 -7.94 0.13
N LEU A 206 11.53 -7.06 0.75
CA LEU A 206 11.36 -5.60 0.72
C LEU A 206 12.51 -4.92 -0.03
N SER A 207 12.20 -3.82 -0.71
CA SER A 207 13.15 -2.95 -1.43
C SER A 207 12.67 -1.50 -1.38
N ASN A 208 13.48 -0.53 -1.82
CA ASN A 208 13.02 0.87 -1.89
C ASN A 208 12.02 1.14 -3.04
N THR A 209 11.83 0.16 -3.96
CA THR A 209 10.99 0.28 -5.17
C THR A 209 9.74 -0.58 -5.10
N GLY A 210 9.43 -1.19 -3.95
CA GLY A 210 8.31 -2.12 -3.79
C GLY A 210 8.64 -3.38 -2.99
N PHE A 211 7.72 -4.34 -3.00
CA PHE A 211 7.86 -5.62 -2.30
C PHE A 211 7.52 -6.81 -3.19
N GLY A 212 7.99 -7.99 -2.81
CA GLY A 212 7.64 -9.26 -3.44
C GLY A 212 7.26 -10.32 -2.41
N LEU A 213 6.22 -11.09 -2.69
CA LEU A 213 5.79 -12.25 -1.92
C LEU A 213 5.99 -13.51 -2.76
N SER A 214 6.44 -14.60 -2.15
CA SER A 214 6.53 -15.90 -2.81
C SER A 214 6.23 -17.06 -1.86
N GLN A 215 5.89 -18.22 -2.43
CA GLN A 215 5.85 -19.48 -1.68
C GLN A 215 7.19 -19.75 -0.96
N LYS A 216 7.14 -20.30 0.25
CA LYS A 216 8.30 -20.82 0.99
C LYS A 216 7.95 -22.10 1.77
N GLU A 217 8.94 -22.72 2.39
CA GLU A 217 8.69 -23.81 3.33
C GLU A 217 7.79 -23.32 4.49
N GLY A 218 6.68 -24.01 4.72
CA GLY A 218 5.68 -23.64 5.72
C GLY A 218 4.56 -22.73 5.23
N THR A 219 4.55 -22.28 3.95
CA THR A 219 3.37 -21.63 3.36
C THR A 219 2.20 -22.62 3.34
N SER A 220 1.03 -22.17 3.78
CA SER A 220 -0.21 -22.96 3.84
C SER A 220 -1.36 -22.21 3.17
N TRP A 221 -2.47 -22.90 2.90
CA TRP A 221 -3.65 -22.30 2.30
C TRP A 221 -4.94 -23.02 2.67
N GLN A 222 -6.07 -22.33 2.48
CA GLN A 222 -7.42 -22.85 2.66
C GLN A 222 -8.33 -22.28 1.56
N ALA A 223 -9.17 -23.13 0.96
CA ALA A 223 -10.13 -22.73 -0.06
C ALA A 223 -11.58 -22.84 0.43
N VAL A 224 -12.47 -22.04 -0.16
CA VAL A 224 -13.93 -22.09 0.05
C VAL A 224 -14.61 -22.53 -1.26
N PRO A 225 -15.55 -23.50 -1.23
CA PRO A 225 -16.12 -24.18 -0.07
C PRO A 225 -15.11 -25.03 0.74
N ALA A 226 -15.28 -25.05 2.06
CA ALA A 226 -14.38 -25.79 2.95
C ALA A 226 -14.46 -27.30 2.68
N GLY A 227 -13.31 -27.93 2.43
CA GLY A 227 -13.20 -29.34 2.05
C GLY A 227 -13.00 -29.58 0.55
N THR A 228 -12.92 -28.54 -0.28
CA THR A 228 -12.35 -28.62 -1.63
C THR A 228 -10.89 -29.03 -1.55
N ASP A 229 -10.49 -30.04 -2.33
CA ASP A 229 -9.08 -30.48 -2.45
C ASP A 229 -8.37 -29.51 -3.39
N ALA A 230 -7.73 -28.50 -2.81
CA ALA A 230 -7.09 -27.39 -3.51
C ALA A 230 -5.60 -27.28 -3.15
N GLU A 231 -4.73 -27.20 -4.15
CA GLU A 231 -3.29 -26.97 -4.01
C GLU A 231 -2.90 -25.65 -4.70
N ILE A 232 -2.01 -24.88 -4.07
CA ILE A 232 -1.40 -23.69 -4.67
C ILE A 232 0.06 -23.98 -4.99
N SER A 233 0.47 -23.66 -6.22
CA SER A 233 1.88 -23.67 -6.62
C SER A 233 2.24 -22.40 -7.41
N ASP A 234 3.54 -22.14 -7.51
CA ASP A 234 4.12 -20.99 -8.23
C ASP A 234 3.53 -19.62 -7.84
N ILE A 235 3.05 -19.47 -6.60
CA ILE A 235 2.50 -18.20 -6.13
C ILE A 235 3.59 -17.13 -6.01
N THR A 236 3.36 -16.04 -6.74
CA THR A 236 4.13 -14.81 -6.70
C THR A 236 3.19 -13.61 -6.60
N VAL A 237 3.56 -12.65 -5.75
CA VAL A 237 2.97 -11.31 -5.74
C VAL A 237 4.10 -10.30 -5.85
N ALA A 238 3.96 -9.28 -6.69
CA ALA A 238 4.93 -8.20 -6.82
C ALA A 238 4.20 -6.87 -6.88
N ALA A 239 4.55 -5.94 -6.00
CA ALA A 239 4.06 -4.56 -6.02
C ALA A 239 5.21 -3.59 -6.22
N ASP A 240 4.99 -2.51 -6.98
CA ASP A 240 5.99 -1.52 -7.33
C ASP A 240 5.72 -0.11 -6.79
N GLU A 241 6.68 0.80 -6.97
CA GLU A 241 6.62 2.21 -6.59
C GLU A 241 5.49 3.02 -7.25
N THR A 242 4.80 2.48 -8.25
CA THR A 242 3.66 3.15 -8.91
C THR A 242 2.32 2.87 -8.21
N GLY A 243 2.31 1.89 -7.28
CA GLY A 243 1.10 1.30 -6.70
C GLY A 243 0.49 0.20 -7.58
N SER A 244 1.21 -0.29 -8.60
CA SER A 244 0.77 -1.44 -9.39
C SER A 244 1.13 -2.72 -8.64
N MET A 245 0.24 -3.72 -8.67
CA MET A 245 0.51 -5.04 -8.10
C MET A 245 0.05 -6.15 -9.02
N GLU A 246 0.95 -7.10 -9.28
CA GLU A 246 0.69 -8.31 -10.06
C GLU A 246 0.65 -9.49 -9.09
N VAL A 247 -0.44 -10.26 -9.12
CA VAL A 247 -0.59 -11.53 -8.41
C VAL A 247 -0.67 -12.64 -9.46
N ASP A 248 0.10 -13.70 -9.30
CA ASP A 248 0.09 -14.82 -10.24
C ASP A 248 0.35 -16.14 -9.51
N PHE A 249 -0.51 -17.15 -9.71
CA PHE A 249 -0.40 -18.48 -9.09
C PHE A 249 -1.11 -19.57 -9.90
N VAL A 250 -0.72 -20.83 -9.71
CA VAL A 250 -1.49 -22.00 -10.16
C VAL A 250 -2.32 -22.52 -8.99
N LEU A 251 -3.62 -22.68 -9.23
CA LEU A 251 -4.57 -23.32 -8.36
C LEU A 251 -4.97 -24.67 -8.97
N THR A 252 -4.64 -25.78 -8.32
CA THR A 252 -5.06 -27.12 -8.73
C THR A 252 -6.28 -27.54 -7.90
N VAL A 253 -7.40 -27.88 -8.55
CA VAL A 253 -8.65 -28.34 -7.90
C VAL A 253 -9.20 -29.56 -8.61
N ASP A 254 -9.53 -30.62 -7.86
CA ASP A 254 -10.05 -31.90 -8.38
C ASP A 254 -9.20 -32.51 -9.53
N GLY A 255 -7.91 -32.17 -9.58
CA GLY A 255 -6.96 -32.58 -10.62
C GLY A 255 -6.98 -31.76 -11.92
N GLY A 256 -7.67 -30.62 -11.96
CA GLY A 256 -7.56 -29.60 -13.01
C GLY A 256 -6.72 -28.41 -12.54
N ASP A 257 -5.86 -27.90 -13.42
CA ASP A 257 -4.97 -26.75 -13.13
C ASP A 257 -5.53 -25.45 -13.70
N TYR A 258 -5.61 -24.43 -12.85
CA TYR A 258 -6.13 -23.11 -13.19
C TYR A 258 -5.06 -22.05 -12.91
N ARG A 259 -4.60 -21.31 -13.93
CA ARG A 259 -3.74 -20.15 -13.73
C ARG A 259 -4.61 -18.96 -13.32
N VAL A 260 -4.33 -18.38 -12.16
CA VAL A 260 -4.94 -17.15 -11.68
C VAL A 260 -3.92 -16.03 -11.78
N THR A 261 -4.21 -15.03 -12.59
CA THR A 261 -3.34 -13.84 -12.75
C THR A 261 -4.19 -12.59 -12.55
N ALA A 262 -3.78 -11.68 -11.67
CA ALA A 262 -4.49 -10.44 -11.40
C ALA A 262 -3.58 -9.22 -11.60
N PHE A 263 -4.10 -8.23 -12.32
CA PHE A 263 -3.49 -6.92 -12.50
C PHE A 263 -4.27 -5.92 -11.65
N LEU A 264 -3.71 -5.64 -10.48
CA LEU A 264 -4.34 -4.88 -9.41
C LEU A 264 -3.68 -3.51 -9.30
N TYR A 265 -4.46 -2.53 -8.86
CA TYR A 265 -3.88 -1.35 -8.22
C TYR A 265 -3.86 -1.65 -6.73
N SER A 266 -2.67 -1.77 -6.15
CA SER A 266 -2.56 -2.04 -4.73
C SER A 266 -2.82 -0.80 -3.92
N ASN A 267 -3.56 -0.98 -2.84
CA ASN A 267 -3.47 -0.09 -1.72
C ASN A 267 -2.10 -0.24 -1.09
N LEU A 268 -1.15 0.62 -1.45
CA LEU A 268 -0.10 0.99 -0.50
C LEU A 268 -0.71 1.87 0.60
N ASN A 269 -1.67 1.30 1.36
CA ASN A 269 -2.43 1.85 2.49
C ASN A 269 -2.44 0.83 3.65
N PHE A 270 -2.77 1.26 4.89
CA PHE A 270 -2.93 0.43 6.10
C PHE A 270 -4.32 0.62 6.77
N SER A 271 -4.67 -0.23 7.75
CA SER A 271 -5.85 -0.16 8.66
C SER A 271 -5.54 -0.70 10.07
N GLU A 272 -6.28 -0.48 11.17
CA GLU A 272 -7.52 0.29 11.43
C GLU A 272 -7.26 1.67 12.07
#